data_AF-A0A438HK24-F1
#
_entry.id   AF-A0A438HK24-F1
#
_cell.length_a   1.000
_cell.length_b   1.000
_cell.length_c   1.000
_cell.angle_alpha   90.00
_cell.angle_beta   90.00
_cell.angle_gamma   90.00
#
_symmetry.space_group_name_H-M   'P 1'
#
loop_
_entity.id
_entity.type
_entity.pdbx_description
1 polymer ?
#
loop_
_entity_poly.entity_id
_entity_poly.type
_entity_poly.pdbx_seq_one_letter_code
_entity_poly.pdbx_strand_id
1 'polypeptide(L)'
;MPKKEISMVATTGYTEIIDRSILWKKAMEKKDGTYDEVVIPVVEKIDKMLKESRESGRIFSGNNDILTEALGTLEYSGRAKGKH
;
A
#
# COMPACT_ATOMS: atom_id res chain seq x y z
N MET A 1 -24.61 -26.41 -22.31
CA MET A 1 -24.34 -25.70 -21.05
C MET A 1 -22.84 -25.66 -20.85
N PRO A 2 -22.14 -24.54 -21.10
CA PRO A 2 -20.71 -24.51 -20.81
C PRO A 2 -20.55 -24.44 -19.30
N LYS A 3 -19.90 -25.45 -18.73
CA LYS A 3 -19.37 -25.43 -17.37
C LYS A 3 -18.41 -24.24 -17.34
N LYS A 4 -18.66 -23.25 -16.47
CA LYS A 4 -17.68 -22.22 -16.18
C LYS A 4 -16.51 -22.90 -15.49
N GLU A 5 -15.49 -23.24 -16.27
CA GLU A 5 -14.14 -23.47 -15.79
C GLU A 5 -13.68 -22.18 -15.12
N ILE A 6 -13.77 -22.17 -13.79
CA ILE A 6 -13.05 -21.21 -12.96
C ILE A 6 -11.61 -21.72 -12.96
N SER A 7 -10.83 -21.33 -13.98
CA SER A 7 -9.41 -21.66 -14.05
C SER A 7 -8.60 -20.66 -13.22
N MET A 8 -7.85 -21.23 -12.26
CA MET A 8 -6.49 -20.87 -11.86
C MET A 8 -6.22 -19.38 -11.60
N VAL A 9 -6.07 -18.98 -10.33
CA VAL A 9 -4.74 -18.55 -9.82
C VAL A 9 -4.57 -18.94 -8.35
N ALA A 10 -3.53 -19.71 -8.09
CA ALA A 10 -2.69 -19.75 -6.90
C ALA A 10 -3.31 -19.41 -5.52
N THR A 11 -3.67 -20.47 -4.80
CA THR A 11 -3.49 -20.59 -3.35
C THR A 11 -2.00 -20.34 -3.02
N THR A 12 -1.61 -19.09 -2.81
CA THR A 12 -0.33 -18.72 -2.18
C THR A 12 -0.63 -17.80 -1.00
N GLY A 13 -0.74 -18.36 0.21
CA GLY A 13 -0.36 -17.70 1.48
C GLY A 13 -0.95 -16.36 1.93
N TYR A 14 -2.08 -15.84 1.41
CA TYR A 14 -2.64 -14.54 1.83
C TYR A 14 -3.89 -14.63 2.72
N THR A 15 -3.88 -15.48 3.76
CA THR A 15 -5.03 -15.54 4.69
C THR A 15 -4.89 -14.75 5.99
N GLU A 16 -3.70 -14.26 6.40
CA GLU A 16 -3.59 -13.61 7.74
C GLU A 16 -2.61 -12.42 7.87
N ILE A 17 -2.06 -11.88 6.78
CA ILE A 17 -1.29 -10.63 6.85
C ILE A 17 -2.03 -9.60 6.02
N ILE A 18 -2.96 -8.89 6.67
CA ILE A 18 -3.58 -7.72 6.06
C ILE A 18 -2.45 -6.72 5.78
N ASP A 19 -2.23 -6.42 4.50
CA ASP A 19 -1.22 -5.44 4.11
C ASP A 19 -1.57 -4.09 4.74
N ARG A 20 -0.67 -3.58 5.57
CA ARG A 20 -0.82 -2.31 6.30
C ARG A 20 -1.07 -1.14 5.35
N SER A 21 -0.54 -1.19 4.13
CA SER A 21 -0.76 -0.17 3.11
C SER A 21 -2.22 -0.14 2.62
N ILE A 22 -2.88 -1.30 2.52
CA ILE A 22 -4.30 -1.39 2.15
C ILE A 22 -5.18 -0.83 3.27
N LEU A 23 -4.88 -1.15 4.53
CA LEU A 23 -5.58 -0.58 5.69
C LEU A 23 -5.43 0.94 5.75
N TRP A 24 -4.21 1.43 5.54
CA TRP A 24 -3.94 2.87 5.53
C TRP A 24 -4.71 3.58 4.43
N LYS A 25 -4.71 3.04 3.20
CA LYS A 25 -5.53 3.58 2.11
C LYS A 25 -7.00 3.68 2.53
N LYS A 26 -7.59 2.60 3.06
CA LYS A 26 -8.97 2.60 3.51
C LYS A 26 -9.26 3.60 4.64
N ALA A 27 -8.30 3.82 5.53
CA ALA A 27 -8.43 4.79 6.62
C ALA A 27 -8.38 6.25 6.11
N MET A 28 -7.66 6.51 5.01
CA MET A 28 -7.54 7.84 4.41
C MET A 28 -8.63 8.13 3.36
N GLU A 29 -9.42 7.12 2.98
CA GLU A 29 -10.56 7.27 2.08
C GLU A 29 -11.68 8.05 2.78
N LYS A 30 -12.14 9.13 2.14
CA LYS A 30 -13.26 9.93 2.62
C LYS A 30 -14.58 9.19 2.41
N LYS A 31 -15.64 9.70 3.03
CA LYS A 31 -17.00 9.12 2.92
C LYS A 31 -17.55 9.10 1.49
N ASP A 32 -17.09 10.00 0.63
CA ASP A 32 -17.46 10.07 -0.79
C ASP A 32 -16.59 9.16 -1.69
N GLY A 33 -15.66 8.40 -1.11
CA GLY A 33 -14.75 7.52 -1.84
C GLY A 33 -13.52 8.24 -2.42
N THR A 34 -13.32 9.52 -2.11
CA THR A 34 -12.16 10.30 -2.58
C THR A 34 -11.04 10.36 -1.55
N TYR A 35 -9.88 10.87 -1.96
CA TYR A 35 -8.74 11.13 -1.09
C TYR A 35 -8.45 12.63 -1.05
N ASP A 36 -7.85 13.12 0.04
CA ASP A 36 -7.27 14.47 0.07
C ASP A 36 -6.13 14.60 -0.95
N GLU A 37 -5.94 15.79 -1.51
CA GLU A 37 -4.90 16.08 -2.50
C GLU A 37 -3.49 15.70 -1.99
N VAL A 38 -3.25 15.85 -0.69
CA VAL A 38 -1.99 15.48 -0.03
C VAL A 38 -1.81 13.96 0.13
N VAL A 39 -2.89 13.20 0.06
CA VAL A 39 -2.94 11.75 0.23
C VAL A 39 -2.84 11.03 -1.11
N ILE A 40 -3.42 11.60 -2.17
CA ILE A 40 -3.37 11.08 -3.54
C ILE A 40 -1.96 10.58 -3.93
N PRO A 41 -0.87 11.37 -3.81
CA PRO A 41 0.46 10.91 -4.23
C PRO A 41 0.95 9.69 -3.43
N VAL A 42 0.57 9.57 -2.16
CA VAL A 42 0.92 8.42 -1.32
C VAL A 42 0.14 7.18 -1.76
N VAL A 43 -1.14 7.33 -2.07
CA VAL A 43 -2.01 6.26 -2.58
C VAL A 43 -1.49 5.72 -3.91
N GLU A 44 -1.15 6.60 -4.85
CA GLU A 44 -0.59 6.21 -6.16
C GLU A 44 0.74 5.48 -6.01
N LYS A 45 1.61 5.93 -5.10
CA LYS A 45 2.89 5.29 -4.81
C LYS A 45 2.70 3.88 -4.22
N ILE A 46 1.75 3.73 -3.29
CA ILE A 46 1.38 2.42 -2.73
C ILE A 46 0.90 1.48 -3.85
N ASP A 47 -0.02 1.93 -4.71
CA ASP A 47 -0.56 1.10 -5.80
C ASP A 47 0.53 0.66 -6.79
N LYS A 48 1.44 1.58 -7.14
CA LYS A 48 2.60 1.28 -7.97
C LYS A 48 3.48 0.20 -7.34
N MET A 49 3.85 0.36 -6.06
CA MET A 49 4.72 -0.59 -5.36
C MET A 49 4.05 -1.95 -5.14
N LEU A 50 2.74 -1.99 -4.89
CA LEU A 50 1.97 -3.23 -4.81
C LEU A 50 1.95 -3.97 -6.14
N LYS A 51 1.77 -3.23 -7.25
CA LYS A 51 1.84 -3.81 -8.59
C LYS A 51 3.23 -4.36 -8.90
N GLU A 52 4.28 -3.57 -8.65
CA GLU A 52 5.67 -3.99 -8.85
C GLU A 52 6.02 -5.19 -7.97
N SER A 53 5.56 -5.26 -6.73
CA SER A 53 5.75 -6.41 -5.83
C SER A 53 5.15 -7.69 -6.41
N ARG A 54 3.94 -7.60 -6.96
CA ARG A 54 3.26 -8.74 -7.61
C ARG A 54 3.97 -9.20 -8.88
N GLU A 55 4.46 -8.27 -9.69
CA GLU A 55 5.10 -8.56 -10.98
C GLU A 55 6.56 -9.04 -10.81
N SER A 56 7.31 -8.45 -9.88
CA SER A 56 8.73 -8.78 -9.64
C SER A 56 8.94 -9.86 -8.57
N GLY A 57 7.90 -10.23 -7.83
CA GLY A 57 8.02 -11.08 -6.64
C GLY A 57 8.78 -10.42 -5.49
N ARG A 58 9.02 -9.10 -5.56
CA ARG A 58 9.71 -8.34 -4.52
C ARG A 58 8.85 -8.32 -3.25
N ILE A 59 9.31 -8.99 -2.21
CA ILE A 59 8.64 -9.00 -0.91
C ILE A 59 9.15 -7.82 -0.09
N PHE A 60 8.23 -6.95 0.32
CA PHE A 60 8.48 -5.92 1.33
C PHE A 60 8.22 -6.53 2.71
N SER A 61 9.27 -6.77 3.49
CA SER A 61 9.17 -7.38 4.82
C SER A 61 9.92 -6.58 5.87
N GLY A 62 9.48 -6.69 7.13
CA GLY A 62 10.12 -6.03 8.28
C GLY A 62 9.87 -4.52 8.35
N ASN A 63 10.91 -3.76 8.69
CA ASN A 63 10.83 -2.31 8.95
C ASN A 63 10.72 -1.43 7.70
N ASN A 64 10.81 -2.02 6.51
CA ASN A 64 10.77 -1.31 5.23
C ASN A 64 9.53 -1.77 4.44
N ASP A 65 8.36 -1.67 5.08
CA ASP A 65 7.07 -1.98 4.45
C ASP A 65 6.70 -0.91 3.41
N ILE A 66 5.86 -1.31 2.45
CA ILE A 66 5.38 -0.46 1.33
C ILE A 66 4.86 0.88 1.84
N LEU A 67 4.14 0.87 2.97
CA LEU A 67 3.62 2.10 3.56
C LEU A 67 4.74 3.03 4.06
N THR A 68 5.77 2.50 4.71
CA THR A 68 6.91 3.31 5.18
C THR A 68 7.70 3.90 4.02
N GLU A 69 7.92 3.14 2.95
CA GLU A 69 8.51 3.67 1.71
C GLU A 69 7.63 4.76 1.07
N ALA A 70 6.31 4.58 1.07
CA ALA A 70 5.38 5.56 0.52
C ALA A 70 5.38 6.88 1.31
N LEU A 71 5.37 6.78 2.64
CA LEU A 71 5.34 7.92 3.56
C LEU A 71 6.68 8.61 3.73
N GLY A 72 7.81 7.90 3.59
CA GLY A 72 9.16 8.45 3.80
C GLY A 72 9.55 9.59 2.86
N THR A 73 8.81 9.78 1.76
CA THR A 73 8.96 10.94 0.86
C THR A 73 8.13 12.16 1.26
N LEU A 74 7.14 12.00 2.15
CA LEU A 74 6.44 13.12 2.76
C LEU A 74 7.29 13.60 3.95
N GLU A 75 8.49 14.10 3.66
CA GLU A 75 9.26 14.87 4.63
C GLU A 75 8.43 16.10 5.00
N TYR A 76 7.65 15.97 6.07
CA TYR A 76 7.14 17.10 6.81
C TYR A 76 8.39 17.87 7.24
N SER A 77 8.67 19.00 6.59
CA SER A 77 9.82 19.87 6.78
C SER A 77 9.78 20.60 8.13
N GLY A 78 9.53 19.85 9.20
CA GLY A 78 9.34 20.30 10.56
C GLY A 78 10.06 19.38 11.54
N ARG A 79 11.27 18.91 11.22
CA ARG A 79 12.16 18.38 12.26
C ARG A 79 12.53 19.54 13.17
N ALA A 80 11.75 19.72 14.24
CA ALA A 80 12.08 20.61 15.33
C ALA A 80 13.41 20.13 15.93
N LYS A 81 14.52 20.78 15.54
CA LYS A 81 15.79 20.65 16.26
C LYS A 81 15.57 21.26 17.65
N GLY A 82 15.33 20.41 18.64
CA GLY A 82 15.50 20.78 20.04
C GLY A 82 16.96 21.22 20.24
N LYS A 83 17.16 22.51 20.50
CA LYS A 83 18.46 23.04 20.89
C LYS A 83 18.64 22.69 22.38
N HIS A 84 19.67 21.91 22.68
CA HIS A 84 20.23 21.83 24.04
C HIS A 84 21.22 22.99 24.21
#